data_AF-A0A536FZP3-F1
#
_entry.id   AF-A0A536FZP3-F1
#
_cell.length_a   1.000
_cell.length_b   1.000
_cell.length_c   1.000
_cell.angle_alpha   90.00
_cell.angle_beta   90.00
_cell.angle_gamma   90.00
#
_symmetry.space_group_name_H-M   'P 1'
#
loop_
_entity.id
_entity.type
_entity.pdbx_description
1 polymer ?
#
loop_
_entity_poly.entity_id
_entity_poly.type
_entity_poly.pdbx_seq_one_letter_code
_entity_poly.pdbx_strand_id
1 'polypeptide(L)'
;MARAKRTTRADARRRYRAAITESTVEADDDVDVDPEPERESAPSPASRRPLQGPSRSAGTVSPRPSLLTAFRSSFRPIDVRSDLAALPKLIRHWSFLVAVALSAVGAAAIPVLGTNATTVTLYQYFSGPQPLAPALLVGFFAARASYALGIIVGVASVAFEAIAIGSGGFDAAAAASTPPVSRTDLMGQLPYFLSVAVPMSAFFASAAAWYRRFLRTSTPNRGARQAAAASRRPDGKVPRKPEGRPLLARRR
;
A
#
# COMPACT_ATOMS: atom_id res chain seq x y z
N MET A 1 -29.30 -27.23 -36.20
CA MET A 1 -27.85 -27.17 -35.85
C MET A 1 -27.44 -25.71 -35.69
N ALA A 2 -27.56 -25.13 -34.49
CA ALA A 2 -27.30 -23.71 -34.25
C ALA A 2 -25.81 -23.47 -33.92
N ARG A 3 -25.17 -22.60 -34.70
CA ARG A 3 -23.73 -22.30 -34.68
C ARG A 3 -23.35 -21.38 -33.53
N ALA A 4 -22.73 -21.94 -32.49
CA ALA A 4 -22.11 -21.18 -31.39
C ALA A 4 -20.88 -20.41 -31.89
N LYS A 5 -21.06 -19.16 -32.32
CA LYS A 5 -19.94 -18.30 -32.71
C LYS A 5 -20.22 -16.86 -32.30
N ARG A 6 -19.86 -16.49 -31.06
CA ARG A 6 -19.66 -15.08 -30.61
C ARG A 6 -19.18 -14.87 -29.14
N THR A 7 -18.70 -15.86 -28.41
CA THR A 7 -18.24 -15.67 -27.00
C THR A 7 -16.75 -15.33 -26.85
N THR A 8 -15.90 -15.71 -27.80
CA THR A 8 -14.44 -15.55 -27.71
C THR A 8 -13.96 -14.11 -27.54
N ARG A 9 -14.61 -13.13 -28.17
CA ARG A 9 -14.25 -11.70 -28.03
C ARG A 9 -14.68 -11.11 -26.69
N ALA A 10 -15.81 -11.55 -26.16
CA ALA A 10 -16.30 -11.12 -24.85
C ALA A 10 -15.43 -11.70 -23.73
N ASP A 11 -15.05 -12.97 -23.83
CA ASP A 11 -14.11 -13.62 -22.90
C ASP A 11 -12.71 -13.01 -22.99
N ALA A 12 -12.22 -12.67 -24.18
CA ALA A 12 -10.95 -11.95 -24.34
C ALA A 12 -10.98 -10.59 -23.63
N ARG A 13 -12.09 -9.83 -23.73
CA ARG A 13 -12.26 -8.56 -23.01
C ARG A 13 -12.36 -8.76 -21.49
N ARG A 14 -13.00 -9.84 -21.04
CA ARG A 14 -13.11 -10.18 -19.61
C ARG A 14 -11.75 -10.55 -19.03
N ARG A 15 -10.97 -11.38 -19.74
CA ARG A 15 -9.59 -11.73 -19.37
C ARG A 15 -8.67 -10.52 -19.43
N TYR A 16 -8.79 -9.66 -20.44
CA TYR A 16 -8.01 -8.43 -20.53
C TYR A 16 -8.33 -7.46 -19.39
N ARG A 17 -9.60 -7.33 -18.98
CA ARG A 17 -9.97 -6.54 -17.79
C ARG A 17 -9.47 -7.16 -16.49
N ALA A 18 -9.51 -8.49 -16.36
CA ALA A 18 -8.96 -9.18 -15.20
C ALA A 18 -7.43 -9.00 -15.12
N ALA A 19 -6.73 -9.18 -16.24
CA ALA A 19 -5.29 -8.98 -16.35
C ALA A 19 -4.87 -7.51 -16.15
N ILE A 20 -5.67 -6.53 -16.60
CA ILE A 20 -5.44 -5.12 -16.26
C ILE A 20 -5.61 -4.91 -14.76
N THR A 21 -6.69 -5.38 -14.14
CA THR A 21 -6.87 -5.22 -12.68
C THR A 21 -5.75 -5.89 -11.88
N GLU A 22 -5.22 -7.02 -12.34
CA GLU A 22 -4.10 -7.72 -11.71
C GLU A 22 -2.76 -7.02 -11.95
N SER A 23 -2.48 -6.56 -13.19
CA SER A 23 -1.27 -5.81 -13.53
C SER A 23 -1.26 -4.38 -12.99
N THR A 24 -2.41 -3.73 -12.77
CA THR A 24 -2.46 -2.43 -12.07
C THR A 24 -2.23 -2.59 -10.57
N VAL A 25 -2.34 -3.82 -10.04
CA VAL A 25 -1.99 -4.15 -8.66
C VAL A 25 -0.52 -4.57 -8.54
N GLU A 26 0.09 -5.12 -9.60
CA GLU A 26 1.52 -5.48 -9.66
C GLU A 26 2.45 -4.35 -10.15
N ALA A 27 2.01 -3.48 -11.06
CA ALA A 27 2.82 -2.39 -11.64
C ALA A 27 2.79 -1.09 -10.82
N ASP A 28 2.00 -1.02 -9.74
CA ASP A 28 1.90 0.15 -8.85
C ASP A 28 2.90 0.05 -7.66
N ASP A 29 3.83 -0.91 -7.72
CA ASP A 29 4.98 -1.10 -6.82
C ASP A 29 6.31 -0.59 -7.40
N ASP A 30 6.34 -0.11 -8.66
CA ASP A 30 7.47 0.69 -9.15
C ASP A 30 7.35 2.12 -8.61
N VAL A 31 8.13 2.39 -7.56
CA VAL A 31 8.33 3.72 -7.03
C VAL A 31 9.27 4.46 -8.00
N ASP A 32 8.70 5.12 -8.99
CA ASP A 32 9.39 6.10 -9.83
C ASP A 32 9.75 7.30 -8.94
N VAL A 33 10.97 7.29 -8.39
CA VAL A 33 11.60 8.46 -7.78
C VAL A 33 12.47 9.09 -8.85
N ASP A 34 12.00 10.19 -9.44
CA ASP A 34 12.86 11.08 -10.22
C ASP A 34 12.63 12.53 -9.75
N PRO A 35 13.70 13.34 -9.59
CA PRO A 35 13.69 14.54 -8.77
C PRO A 35 13.06 15.74 -9.50
N GLU A 36 12.30 16.54 -8.76
CA GLU A 36 11.84 17.85 -9.21
C GLU A 36 13.03 18.80 -9.44
N PRO A 37 13.04 19.60 -10.52
CA PRO A 37 13.69 20.90 -10.48
C PRO A 37 12.70 21.96 -9.99
N GLU A 38 13.11 22.64 -8.93
CA GLU A 38 12.51 23.84 -8.35
C GLU A 38 12.14 24.88 -9.41
N ARG A 39 10.92 25.43 -9.33
CA ARG A 39 10.62 26.74 -9.91
C ARG A 39 9.85 27.62 -8.92
N GLU A 40 10.66 28.52 -8.41
CA GLU A 40 10.43 29.75 -7.67
C GLU A 40 9.15 30.52 -8.05
N SER A 41 8.48 31.02 -7.01
CA SER A 41 7.28 31.84 -7.08
C SER A 41 7.65 33.32 -7.23
N ALA A 42 6.94 34.07 -8.08
CA ALA A 42 6.89 35.53 -8.02
C ALA A 42 5.50 36.08 -8.45
N PRO A 43 5.07 37.25 -7.94
CA PRO A 43 3.67 37.67 -7.92
C PRO A 43 3.22 38.57 -9.10
N SER A 44 1.89 38.68 -9.23
CA SER A 44 1.09 39.46 -10.21
C SER A 44 1.32 40.98 -10.14
N PRO A 45 0.94 41.81 -11.16
CA PRO A 45 -0.46 42.29 -11.23
C PRO A 45 -1.05 42.71 -12.61
N ALA A 46 -2.38 42.91 -12.58
CA ALA A 46 -3.22 43.91 -13.28
C ALA A 46 -3.91 43.63 -14.64
N SER A 47 -5.25 43.53 -14.53
CA SER A 47 -6.31 44.24 -15.30
C SER A 47 -6.50 44.02 -16.82
N ARG A 48 -7.67 43.44 -17.19
CA ARG A 48 -8.67 44.04 -18.13
C ARG A 48 -9.97 43.21 -18.23
N ARG A 49 -11.08 43.86 -17.85
CA ARG A 49 -12.52 43.86 -18.27
C ARG A 49 -13.16 42.64 -19.01
N PRO A 50 -14.44 42.29 -18.72
CA PRO A 50 -15.05 41.03 -19.16
C PRO A 50 -15.68 41.11 -20.56
N LEU A 51 -15.59 40.04 -21.33
CA LEU A 51 -16.41 39.82 -22.52
C LEU A 51 -17.37 38.65 -22.26
N GLN A 52 -18.65 38.98 -22.28
CA GLN A 52 -19.79 38.09 -22.09
C GLN A 52 -19.87 37.14 -23.31
N GLY A 53 -19.57 35.86 -23.09
CA GLY A 53 -19.72 34.78 -24.06
C GLY A 53 -20.63 33.68 -23.50
N PRO A 54 -21.35 32.94 -24.37
CA PRO A 54 -22.46 32.09 -23.96
C PRO A 54 -22.00 30.98 -23.02
N SER A 55 -22.75 30.83 -21.93
CA SER A 55 -22.70 29.77 -20.92
C SER A 55 -22.31 28.42 -21.53
N ARG A 56 -21.01 28.11 -21.51
CA ARG A 56 -20.54 26.74 -21.57
C ARG A 56 -20.83 26.17 -20.19
N SER A 57 -21.82 25.27 -20.16
CA SER A 57 -22.01 24.21 -19.18
C SER A 57 -20.88 24.17 -18.17
N ALA A 58 -21.20 24.57 -16.93
CA ALA A 58 -20.34 24.45 -15.78
C ALA A 58 -19.59 23.12 -15.86
N GLY A 59 -18.29 23.22 -16.18
CA GLY A 59 -17.40 22.09 -16.00
C GLY A 59 -17.59 21.67 -14.56
N THR A 60 -18.07 20.45 -14.35
CA THR A 60 -18.12 19.83 -13.04
C THR A 60 -16.68 19.76 -12.56
N VAL A 61 -16.21 20.82 -11.90
CA VAL A 61 -15.01 20.81 -11.10
C VAL A 61 -15.27 19.67 -10.13
N SER A 62 -14.63 18.52 -10.36
CA SER A 62 -14.76 17.38 -9.44
C SER A 62 -14.49 17.95 -8.05
N PRO A 63 -15.49 17.98 -7.16
CA PRO A 63 -15.33 18.63 -5.88
C PRO A 63 -14.14 17.97 -5.20
N ARG A 64 -13.22 18.79 -4.69
CA ARG A 64 -12.06 18.31 -3.94
C ARG A 64 -12.58 17.29 -2.92
N PRO A 65 -12.09 16.04 -2.90
CA PRO A 65 -12.51 15.08 -1.89
C PRO A 65 -12.28 15.74 -0.53
N SER A 66 -13.36 15.90 0.26
CA SER A 66 -13.18 16.45 1.60
C SER A 66 -12.28 15.49 2.37
N LEU A 67 -11.37 16.00 3.21
CA LEU A 67 -10.47 15.15 4.02
C LEU A 67 -11.27 14.12 4.83
N LEU A 68 -12.46 14.50 5.30
CA LEU A 68 -13.38 13.61 6.01
C LEU A 68 -13.92 12.49 5.10
N THR A 69 -14.22 12.79 3.83
CA THR A 69 -14.61 11.78 2.84
C THR A 69 -13.44 10.83 2.56
N ALA A 70 -12.22 11.34 2.37
CA ALA A 70 -11.02 10.54 2.15
C ALA A 70 -10.73 9.61 3.34
N PHE A 71 -10.81 10.14 4.56
CA PHE A 71 -10.68 9.37 5.81
C PHE A 71 -11.69 8.22 5.89
N ARG A 72 -12.98 8.51 5.69
CA ARG A 72 -14.04 7.48 5.74
C ARG A 72 -13.90 6.45 4.62
N SER A 73 -13.50 6.87 3.42
CA SER A 73 -13.28 5.97 2.28
C SER A 73 -12.05 5.07 2.42
N SER A 74 -11.14 5.39 3.34
CA SER A 74 -9.94 4.59 3.58
C SER A 74 -10.21 3.30 4.38
N PHE A 75 -11.36 3.22 5.05
CA PHE A 75 -11.86 2.00 5.68
C PHE A 75 -12.43 1.05 4.63
N ARG A 76 -11.90 -0.18 4.58
CA ARG A 76 -12.37 -1.24 3.69
C ARG A 76 -13.04 -2.35 4.52
N PRO A 77 -14.14 -2.95 4.04
CA PRO A 77 -14.65 -4.20 4.61
C PRO A 77 -13.56 -5.27 4.62
N ILE A 78 -13.48 -6.03 5.70
CA ILE A 78 -12.52 -7.14 5.85
C ILE A 78 -13.04 -8.33 5.04
N ASP A 79 -12.24 -8.83 4.09
CA ASP A 79 -12.55 -10.03 3.31
C ASP A 79 -11.54 -11.14 3.65
N VAL A 80 -11.80 -11.81 4.79
CA VAL A 80 -10.91 -12.80 5.40
C VAL A 80 -10.56 -13.93 4.42
N ARG A 81 -11.54 -14.42 3.66
CA ARG A 81 -11.35 -15.57 2.76
C ARG A 81 -10.40 -15.23 1.63
N SER A 82 -10.65 -14.09 0.98
CA SER A 82 -9.79 -13.66 -0.10
C SER A 82 -8.36 -13.37 0.41
N ASP A 83 -8.25 -12.76 1.59
CA ASP A 83 -6.98 -12.34 2.18
C ASP A 83 -6.11 -13.52 2.57
N LEU A 84 -6.69 -14.57 3.12
CA LEU A 84 -6.00 -15.84 3.36
C LEU A 84 -5.56 -16.52 2.06
N ALA A 85 -6.36 -16.45 0.99
CA ALA A 85 -6.01 -17.06 -0.29
C ALA A 85 -4.77 -16.42 -0.96
N ALA A 86 -4.49 -15.14 -0.71
CA ALA A 86 -3.30 -14.46 -1.25
C ALA A 86 -2.10 -14.41 -0.33
N LEU A 87 -2.28 -14.82 0.93
CA LEU A 87 -1.23 -14.86 1.93
C LEU A 87 0.04 -15.63 1.47
N PRO A 88 -0.06 -16.78 0.76
CA PRO A 88 1.13 -17.48 0.25
C PRO A 88 1.96 -16.66 -0.75
N LYS A 89 1.32 -15.86 -1.60
CA LYS A 89 2.01 -14.94 -2.52
C LYS A 89 2.66 -13.80 -1.76
N LEU A 90 1.98 -13.32 -0.72
CA LEU A 90 2.38 -12.14 0.04
C LEU A 90 3.58 -12.40 0.98
N ILE A 91 3.66 -13.58 1.58
CA ILE A 91 4.83 -14.02 2.37
C ILE A 91 6.11 -14.12 1.51
N ARG A 92 5.97 -14.37 0.20
CA ARG A 92 7.13 -14.43 -0.71
C ARG A 92 7.53 -13.06 -1.25
N HIS A 93 6.75 -12.02 -0.96
CA HIS A 93 7.02 -10.68 -1.44
C HIS A 93 8.20 -10.05 -0.70
N TRP A 94 9.01 -9.25 -1.39
CA TRP A 94 10.21 -8.64 -0.82
C TRP A 94 9.91 -7.81 0.42
N SER A 95 8.79 -7.09 0.45
CA SER A 95 8.42 -6.25 1.59
C SER A 95 8.19 -7.04 2.87
N PHE A 96 7.63 -8.25 2.75
CA PHE A 96 7.50 -9.16 3.88
C PHE A 96 8.87 -9.71 4.29
N LEU A 97 9.67 -10.15 3.32
CA LEU A 97 11.00 -10.69 3.60
C LEU A 97 11.92 -9.67 4.28
N VAL A 98 11.89 -8.40 3.86
CA VAL A 98 12.65 -7.31 4.49
C VAL A 98 12.16 -7.06 5.91
N ALA A 99 10.85 -7.03 6.16
CA ALA A 99 10.31 -6.87 7.51
C ALA A 99 10.76 -8.00 8.45
N VAL A 100 10.68 -9.25 8.00
CA VAL A 100 11.14 -10.41 8.78
C VAL A 100 12.65 -10.38 9.00
N ALA A 101 13.44 -10.03 7.96
CA ALA A 101 14.89 -9.91 8.08
C ALA A 101 15.29 -8.81 9.08
N LEU A 102 14.64 -7.66 9.05
CA LEU A 102 14.89 -6.58 10.01
C LEU A 102 14.57 -7.00 11.44
N SER A 103 13.49 -7.75 11.65
CA SER A 103 13.16 -8.33 12.95
C SER A 103 14.26 -9.28 13.45
N ALA A 104 14.75 -10.17 12.58
CA ALA A 104 15.88 -11.05 12.91
C ALA A 104 17.16 -10.27 13.26
N VAL A 105 17.47 -9.22 12.49
CA VAL A 105 18.62 -8.33 12.77
C VAL A 105 18.46 -7.62 14.11
N GLY A 106 17.26 -7.14 14.43
CA GLY A 106 16.96 -6.54 15.74
C GLY A 106 17.19 -7.52 16.88
N ALA A 107 16.72 -8.77 16.74
CA ALA A 107 16.88 -9.81 17.75
C ALA A 107 18.37 -10.18 17.97
N ALA A 108 19.14 -10.20 16.89
CA ALA A 108 20.56 -10.54 16.90
C ALA A 108 21.47 -9.36 17.30
N ALA A 109 20.97 -8.13 17.32
CA ALA A 109 21.80 -6.94 17.54
C ALA A 109 22.58 -6.99 18.87
N ILE A 110 21.91 -7.30 19.97
CA ILE A 110 22.55 -7.40 21.29
C ILE A 110 23.44 -8.66 21.39
N PRO A 111 22.99 -9.87 21.01
CA PRO A 111 23.82 -11.06 21.02
C PRO A 111 25.12 -10.97 20.22
N VAL A 112 25.08 -10.33 19.06
CA VAL A 112 26.22 -10.33 18.12
C VAL A 112 27.16 -9.15 18.37
N LEU A 113 26.62 -7.97 18.67
CA LEU A 113 27.38 -6.72 18.76
C LEU A 113 27.55 -6.21 20.20
N GLY A 114 26.97 -6.92 21.18
CA GLY A 114 26.99 -6.54 22.59
C GLY A 114 26.00 -5.43 22.94
N THR A 115 25.91 -5.12 24.23
CA THR A 115 24.96 -4.13 24.75
C THR A 115 25.54 -2.71 24.66
N ASN A 116 24.92 -1.87 23.83
CA ASN A 116 25.19 -0.43 23.75
C ASN A 116 23.90 0.30 23.33
N ALA A 117 23.92 1.64 23.36
CA ALA A 117 22.74 2.44 23.05
C ALA A 117 22.15 2.15 21.66
N THR A 118 23.01 1.88 20.67
CA THR A 118 22.61 1.58 19.30
C THR A 118 21.96 0.20 19.19
N THR A 119 22.58 -0.84 19.75
CA THR A 119 22.04 -2.22 19.68
C THR A 119 20.76 -2.37 20.48
N VAL A 120 20.64 -1.70 21.64
CA VAL A 120 19.39 -1.61 22.40
C VAL A 120 18.31 -0.90 21.60
N THR A 121 18.63 0.21 20.92
CA THR A 121 17.66 0.92 20.09
C THR A 121 17.19 0.07 18.91
N LEU A 122 18.11 -0.62 18.21
CA LEU A 122 17.77 -1.55 17.13
C LEU A 122 16.89 -2.68 17.63
N TYR A 123 17.25 -3.28 18.77
CA TYR A 123 16.45 -4.31 19.42
C TYR A 123 15.03 -3.80 19.69
N GLN A 124 14.87 -2.67 20.37
CA GLN A 124 13.55 -2.13 20.74
C GLN A 124 12.69 -1.74 19.54
N TYR A 125 13.29 -1.25 18.46
CA TYR A 125 12.53 -0.76 17.31
C TYR A 125 12.13 -1.89 16.34
N PHE A 126 13.00 -2.91 16.19
CA PHE A 126 12.83 -3.95 15.19
C PHE A 126 12.40 -5.31 15.75
N SER A 127 12.74 -5.65 16.99
CA SER A 127 12.53 -7.00 17.51
C SER A 127 11.82 -7.10 18.84
N GLY A 128 12.04 -6.13 19.73
CA GLY A 128 11.64 -6.18 21.13
C GLY A 128 10.14 -6.45 21.31
N PRO A 129 9.61 -6.30 22.53
CA PRO A 129 8.24 -6.71 22.87
C PRO A 129 7.16 -6.15 21.92
N GLN A 130 7.47 -5.06 21.22
CA GLN A 130 6.67 -4.46 20.17
C GLN A 130 7.56 -4.20 18.93
N PRO A 131 7.55 -5.08 17.91
CA PRO A 131 8.35 -4.89 16.70
C PRO A 131 7.68 -3.86 15.78
N LEU A 132 7.79 -2.58 16.16
CA LEU A 132 7.09 -1.45 15.53
C LEU A 132 7.48 -1.29 14.07
N ALA A 133 8.77 -1.21 13.77
CA ALA A 133 9.27 -0.93 12.43
C ALA A 133 8.87 -2.00 11.40
N PRO A 134 9.11 -3.30 11.63
CA PRO A 134 8.76 -4.32 10.65
C PRO A 134 7.24 -4.46 10.51
N ALA A 135 6.46 -4.26 11.57
CA ALA A 135 4.99 -4.23 11.49
C ALA A 135 4.49 -3.06 10.62
N LEU A 136 5.03 -1.86 10.80
CA LEU A 136 4.70 -0.70 9.98
C LEU A 136 5.13 -0.89 8.52
N LEU A 137 6.35 -1.39 8.30
CA LEU A 137 6.90 -1.64 6.98
C LEU A 137 6.03 -2.63 6.20
N VAL A 138 5.75 -3.79 6.80
CA VAL A 138 4.95 -4.83 6.14
C VAL A 138 3.54 -4.31 5.86
N GLY A 139 2.93 -3.57 6.79
CA GLY A 139 1.61 -3.00 6.62
C GLY A 139 1.55 -1.93 5.54
N PHE A 140 2.56 -1.07 5.45
CA PHE A 140 2.61 0.00 4.46
C PHE A 140 2.72 -0.55 3.04
N PHE A 141 3.59 -1.55 2.83
CA PHE A 141 3.81 -2.14 1.51
C PHE A 141 2.77 -3.22 1.15
N ALA A 142 2.00 -3.75 2.11
CA ALA A 142 0.97 -4.73 1.83
C ALA A 142 -0.14 -4.18 0.91
N ALA A 143 -0.33 -4.82 -0.25
CA ALA A 143 -1.47 -4.54 -1.12
C ALA A 143 -2.83 -4.88 -0.45
N ARG A 144 -2.84 -5.94 0.38
CA ARG A 144 -4.00 -6.54 1.05
C ARG A 144 -3.57 -7.34 2.28
N ALA A 145 -4.52 -7.74 3.14
CA ALA A 145 -4.25 -8.60 4.30
C ALA A 145 -3.19 -8.08 5.31
N SER A 146 -3.06 -6.76 5.46
CA SER A 146 -2.03 -6.14 6.32
C SER A 146 -2.11 -6.60 7.78
N TYR A 147 -3.32 -6.85 8.31
CA TYR A 147 -3.52 -7.40 9.65
C TYR A 147 -2.89 -8.79 9.80
N ALA A 148 -3.04 -9.66 8.79
CA ALA A 148 -2.53 -11.02 8.81
C ALA A 148 -1.00 -11.03 8.70
N LEU A 149 -0.44 -10.18 7.83
CA LEU A 149 1.02 -10.01 7.76
C LEU A 149 1.59 -9.45 9.06
N GLY A 150 0.92 -8.49 9.69
CA GLY A 150 1.30 -7.95 10.99
C GLY A 150 1.33 -9.05 12.06
N ILE A 151 0.31 -9.91 12.11
CA ILE A 151 0.29 -11.08 13.01
C ILE A 151 1.50 -11.98 12.76
N ILE A 152 1.77 -12.32 11.49
CA ILE A 152 2.88 -13.22 11.14
C ILE A 152 4.23 -12.59 11.51
N VAL A 153 4.42 -11.30 11.26
CA VAL A 153 5.64 -10.58 11.66
C VAL A 153 5.80 -10.54 13.17
N GLY A 154 4.73 -10.28 13.93
CA GLY A 154 4.75 -10.33 15.38
C GLY A 154 5.15 -11.71 15.92
N VAL A 155 4.59 -12.78 15.35
CA VAL A 155 4.97 -14.17 15.69
C VAL A 155 6.42 -14.46 15.32
N ALA A 156 6.86 -14.04 14.13
CA ALA A 156 8.24 -14.23 13.69
C ALA A 156 9.24 -13.51 14.61
N SER A 157 8.92 -12.29 15.06
CA SER A 157 9.74 -11.53 16.00
C SER A 157 9.94 -12.27 17.32
N VAL A 158 8.84 -12.77 17.91
CA VAL A 158 8.90 -13.55 19.15
C VAL A 158 9.66 -14.86 18.94
N ALA A 159 9.55 -15.48 17.76
CA ALA A 159 10.34 -16.67 17.43
C ALA A 159 11.84 -16.35 17.36
N PHE A 160 12.24 -15.21 16.79
CA PHE A 160 13.64 -14.77 16.80
C PHE A 160 14.14 -14.43 18.20
N GLU A 161 13.32 -13.79 19.03
CA GLU A 161 13.64 -13.57 20.45
C GLU A 161 13.83 -14.90 21.19
N ALA A 162 12.95 -15.88 20.97
CA ALA A 162 13.05 -17.20 21.58
C ALA A 162 14.37 -17.90 21.19
N ILE A 163 14.77 -17.80 19.92
CA ILE A 163 16.06 -18.34 19.44
C ILE A 163 17.23 -17.59 20.10
N ALA A 164 17.19 -16.26 20.13
CA ALA A 164 18.29 -15.44 20.66
C ALA A 164 18.46 -15.62 22.17
N ILE A 165 17.38 -15.69 22.94
CA ILE A 165 17.44 -15.99 24.38
C ILE A 165 17.82 -17.46 24.61
N GLY A 166 17.25 -18.40 23.86
CA GLY A 166 17.49 -19.84 24.03
C GLY A 166 18.94 -20.25 23.75
N SER A 167 19.57 -19.59 22.77
CA SER A 167 20.99 -19.76 22.44
C SER A 167 21.95 -19.09 23.43
N GLY A 168 21.44 -18.37 24.43
CA GLY A 168 22.25 -17.63 25.41
C GLY A 168 22.75 -16.27 24.94
N GLY A 169 22.24 -15.76 23.81
CA GLY A 169 22.65 -14.48 23.23
C GLY A 169 22.42 -13.27 24.15
N PHE A 170 21.54 -13.39 25.14
CA PHE A 170 21.27 -12.32 26.12
C PHE A 170 21.93 -12.54 27.48
N ASP A 171 22.64 -13.65 27.72
CA ASP A 171 23.12 -14.00 29.06
C ASP A 171 24.03 -12.93 29.69
N ALA A 172 24.96 -12.37 28.92
CA ALA A 172 25.84 -11.32 29.41
C ALA A 172 25.07 -10.04 29.78
N ALA A 173 24.08 -9.66 28.96
CA ALA A 173 23.23 -8.50 29.22
C ALA A 173 22.30 -8.74 30.43
N ALA A 174 21.80 -9.97 30.58
CA ALA A 174 20.91 -10.38 31.66
C ALA A 174 21.65 -10.51 33.01
N ALA A 175 22.90 -10.97 33.00
CA ALA A 175 23.75 -10.99 34.20
C ALA A 175 24.13 -9.57 34.66
N ALA A 176 24.22 -8.61 33.73
CA ALA A 176 24.53 -7.22 34.02
C ALA A 176 23.30 -6.37 34.44
N SER A 177 22.08 -6.90 34.33
CA SER A 177 20.88 -6.17 34.78
C SER A 177 20.80 -6.10 36.31
N THR A 178 20.03 -5.15 36.84
CA THR A 178 19.82 -5.01 38.29
C THR A 178 18.32 -5.02 38.62
N PRO A 179 17.80 -6.08 39.29
CA PRO A 179 18.50 -7.32 39.65
C PRO A 179 18.94 -8.13 38.42
N PRO A 180 19.94 -9.02 38.56
CA PRO A 180 20.32 -9.93 37.48
C PRO A 180 19.14 -10.83 37.11
N VAL A 181 18.92 -11.00 35.80
CA VAL A 181 17.83 -11.83 35.28
C VAL A 181 18.43 -13.12 34.73
N SER A 182 17.83 -14.27 35.04
CA SER A 182 18.29 -15.55 34.48
C SER A 182 17.71 -15.79 33.08
N ARG A 183 18.37 -16.64 32.29
CA ARG A 183 17.83 -17.08 30.99
C ARG A 183 16.44 -17.72 31.14
N THR A 184 16.22 -18.46 32.22
CA THR A 184 14.93 -19.09 32.52
C THR A 184 13.84 -18.04 32.74
N ASP A 185 14.16 -16.94 33.42
CA ASP A 185 13.21 -15.84 33.62
C ASP A 185 12.87 -15.16 32.29
N LEU A 186 13.87 -14.92 31.42
CA LEU A 186 13.66 -14.37 30.07
C LEU A 186 12.81 -15.30 29.21
N MET A 187 13.08 -16.61 29.22
CA MET A 187 12.25 -17.62 28.56
C MET A 187 10.81 -17.61 29.09
N GLY A 188 10.64 -17.40 30.39
CA GLY A 188 9.33 -17.24 31.04
C GLY A 188 8.55 -16.00 30.59
N GLN A 189 9.21 -15.01 29.98
CA GLN A 189 8.56 -13.80 29.45
C GLN A 189 8.05 -13.96 28.00
N LEU A 190 8.44 -15.02 27.27
CA LEU A 190 7.99 -15.24 25.89
C LEU A 190 6.45 -15.26 25.73
N PRO A 191 5.65 -15.84 26.65
CA PRO A 191 4.20 -15.75 26.58
C PRO A 191 3.68 -14.31 26.67
N TYR A 192 4.33 -13.47 27.49
CA TYR A 192 4.02 -12.04 27.57
C TYR A 192 4.39 -11.33 26.26
N PHE A 193 5.58 -11.56 25.71
CA PHE A 193 5.98 -10.99 24.42
C PHE A 193 5.00 -11.38 23.31
N LEU A 194 4.58 -12.65 23.25
CA LEU A 194 3.57 -13.10 22.30
C LEU A 194 2.23 -12.38 22.47
N SER A 195 1.79 -12.19 23.72
CA SER A 195 0.51 -11.52 24.04
C SER A 195 0.49 -10.04 23.65
N VAL A 196 1.66 -9.39 23.58
CA VAL A 196 1.80 -7.97 23.24
C VAL A 196 2.18 -7.78 21.78
N ALA A 197 3.21 -8.47 21.30
CA ALA A 197 3.79 -8.30 19.97
C ALA A 197 2.78 -8.62 18.87
N VAL A 198 2.01 -9.70 19.00
CA VAL A 198 1.05 -10.12 17.96
C VAL A 198 -0.07 -9.10 17.74
N PRO A 199 -0.86 -8.70 18.76
CA PRO A 199 -1.93 -7.73 18.55
C PRO A 199 -1.38 -6.36 18.17
N MET A 200 -0.25 -5.92 18.74
CA MET A 200 0.36 -4.64 18.37
C MET A 200 0.83 -4.65 16.92
N SER A 201 1.48 -5.71 16.47
CA SER A 201 1.94 -5.81 15.08
C SER A 201 0.76 -5.85 14.10
N ALA A 202 -0.31 -6.57 14.44
CA ALA A 202 -1.54 -6.58 13.66
C ALA A 202 -2.14 -5.16 13.55
N PHE A 203 -2.18 -4.44 14.66
CA PHE A 203 -2.69 -3.07 14.74
C PHE A 203 -1.84 -2.10 13.92
N PHE A 204 -0.52 -2.06 14.13
CA PHE A 204 0.38 -1.15 13.43
C PHE A 204 0.43 -1.43 11.94
N ALA A 205 0.45 -2.70 11.53
CA ALA A 205 0.40 -3.05 10.12
C ALA A 205 -0.93 -2.59 9.47
N SER A 206 -2.04 -2.71 10.19
CA SER A 206 -3.35 -2.23 9.73
C SER A 206 -3.41 -0.71 9.65
N ALA A 207 -2.85 -0.01 10.64
CA ALA A 207 -2.76 1.45 10.67
C ALA A 207 -1.90 1.99 9.51
N ALA A 208 -0.76 1.34 9.23
CA ALA A 208 0.10 1.71 8.11
C ALA A 208 -0.59 1.52 6.74
N ALA A 209 -1.29 0.40 6.55
CA ALA A 209 -2.07 0.17 5.33
C ALA A 209 -3.21 1.18 5.16
N TRP A 210 -3.88 1.53 6.25
CA TRP A 210 -4.89 2.59 6.29
C TRP A 210 -4.28 3.95 5.94
N TYR A 211 -3.13 4.31 6.52
CA TYR A 211 -2.45 5.58 6.27
C TYR A 211 -2.02 5.72 4.80
N ARG A 212 -1.46 4.66 4.18
CA ARG A 212 -1.17 4.64 2.74
C ARG A 212 -2.42 4.94 1.90
N ARG A 213 -3.56 4.34 2.23
CA ARG A 213 -4.83 4.58 1.50
C ARG A 213 -5.36 5.99 1.72
N PHE A 214 -5.25 6.50 2.94
CA PHE A 214 -5.61 7.87 3.27
C PHE A 214 -4.79 8.87 2.46
N LEU A 215 -3.47 8.70 2.39
CA LEU A 215 -2.60 9.53 1.54
C LEU A 215 -2.95 9.43 0.04
N ARG A 216 -3.31 8.22 -0.43
CA ARG A 216 -3.71 8.01 -1.83
C ARG A 216 -5.02 8.69 -2.19
N THR A 217 -5.97 8.77 -1.25
CA THR A 217 -7.31 9.35 -1.47
C THR A 217 -7.36 10.84 -1.19
N SER A 218 -6.48 11.36 -0.33
CA SER A 218 -6.38 12.78 -0.02
C SER A 218 -5.62 13.60 -1.07
N THR A 219 -4.88 12.96 -1.98
CA THR A 219 -4.15 13.65 -3.05
C THR A 219 -5.05 13.93 -4.28
N PRO A 220 -5.44 15.19 -4.54
CA PRO A 220 -6.37 15.54 -5.63
C PRO A 220 -5.77 15.32 -7.03
N ASN A 221 -4.44 15.29 -7.15
CA ASN A 221 -3.74 15.21 -8.44
C ASN A 221 -3.87 13.84 -9.13
N ARG A 222 -4.17 12.76 -8.38
CA ARG A 222 -4.35 11.41 -8.95
C ARG A 222 -5.65 11.29 -9.75
N GLY A 223 -6.75 11.83 -9.23
CA GLY A 223 -8.03 11.87 -9.95
C GLY A 223 -7.94 12.69 -11.23
N ALA A 224 -7.23 13.82 -11.17
CA ALA A 224 -6.96 14.66 -12.34
C ALA A 224 -6.08 13.94 -13.39
N ARG A 225 -5.04 13.20 -12.98
CA ARG A 225 -4.20 12.40 -13.89
C ARG A 225 -4.96 11.24 -14.53
N GLN A 226 -5.81 10.53 -13.78
CA GLN A 226 -6.65 9.45 -14.33
C GLN A 226 -7.70 9.98 -15.30
N ALA A 227 -8.32 11.13 -14.98
CA ALA A 227 -9.24 11.81 -15.89
C ALA A 227 -8.53 12.33 -17.16
N ALA A 228 -7.31 12.85 -17.04
CA ALA A 228 -6.48 13.28 -18.17
C ALA A 228 -5.98 12.10 -19.03
N ALA A 229 -5.67 10.96 -18.43
CA ALA A 229 -5.30 9.74 -19.16
C ALA A 229 -6.54 9.12 -19.87
N ALA A 230 -7.71 9.20 -19.25
CA ALA A 230 -8.97 8.79 -19.87
C ALA A 230 -9.37 9.71 -21.05
N SER A 231 -9.11 11.01 -20.95
CA SER A 231 -9.38 11.97 -22.04
C SER A 231 -8.35 11.91 -23.18
N ARG A 232 -7.15 11.37 -22.93
CA ARG A 232 -6.12 11.10 -23.95
C ARG A 232 -6.30 9.75 -24.68
N ARG A 233 -7.32 8.95 -24.38
CA ARG A 233 -7.63 7.78 -25.21
C ARG A 233 -8.00 8.25 -26.63
N PRO A 234 -7.36 7.71 -27.68
CA PRO A 234 -7.63 8.12 -29.06
C PRO A 234 -8.92 7.45 -29.54
N ASP A 235 -10.08 7.92 -29.07
CA ASP A 235 -11.37 7.61 -29.68
C ASP A 235 -11.84 8.80 -30.51
N GLY A 236 -10.99 9.17 -31.47
CA GLY A 236 -11.25 10.17 -32.50
C GLY A 236 -12.08 9.63 -33.66
N LYS A 237 -13.16 8.89 -33.39
CA LYS A 237 -14.17 8.59 -34.41
C LYS A 237 -15.46 9.31 -34.06
N VAL A 238 -15.46 10.61 -34.35
CA VAL A 238 -16.69 11.36 -34.60
C VAL A 238 -17.41 10.63 -35.74
N PRO A 239 -18.61 10.05 -35.54
CA PRO A 239 -19.35 9.47 -36.64
C PRO A 239 -19.69 10.61 -37.61
N ARG A 240 -19.08 10.59 -38.81
CA ARG A 240 -19.48 11.52 -39.87
C ARG A 240 -20.96 11.32 -40.13
N LYS A 241 -21.73 12.38 -39.91
CA LYS A 241 -23.13 12.49 -40.32
C LYS A 241 -23.22 12.12 -41.80
N PRO A 242 -23.99 11.11 -42.21
CA PRO A 242 -24.16 10.82 -43.62
C PRO A 242 -24.91 12.01 -44.23
N GLU A 243 -24.20 12.83 -45.02
CA GLU A 243 -24.84 13.80 -45.89
C GLU A 243 -25.69 13.02 -46.89
N GLY A 244 -27.01 13.24 -46.81
CA GLY A 244 -27.96 12.70 -47.76
C GLY A 244 -27.65 13.27 -49.14
N ARG A 245 -27.30 12.38 -50.08
CA ARG A 245 -27.18 12.75 -51.49
C ARG A 245 -28.53 13.32 -51.96
N PRO A 246 -28.56 14.51 -52.58
CA PRO A 246 -29.78 15.02 -53.18
C PRO A 246 -30.21 14.10 -54.33
N LEU A 247 -31.45 13.68 -54.28
CA LEU A 247 -32.18 13.00 -55.34
C LEU A 247 -32.21 13.92 -56.57
N LEU A 248 -31.34 13.68 -57.54
CA LEU A 248 -31.56 14.19 -58.89
C LEU A 248 -32.51 13.25 -59.61
N ALA A 249 -33.79 13.61 -59.53
CA ALA A 249 -34.79 13.19 -60.50
C ALA A 249 -34.32 13.61 -61.90
N ARG A 250 -34.13 12.64 -62.80
CA ARG A 250 -34.16 12.92 -64.23
C ARG A 250 -35.29 12.12 -64.87
N ARG A 251 -36.38 12.85 -65.07
CA ARG A 251 -37.53 12.50 -65.88
C ARG A 251 -37.17 12.76 -67.35
N ARG A 252 -37.23 11.74 -68.19
CA ARG A 252 -37.86 11.69 -69.53
C ARG A 252 -37.37 10.44 -70.25
#